data_AF-A0A1F7MKF1-F1
#
_entry.id   AF-A0A1F7MKF1-F1
#
_cell.length_a   1.000
_cell.length_b   1.000
_cell.length_c   1.000
_cell.angle_alpha   90.00
_cell.angle_beta   90.00
_cell.angle_gamma   90.00
#
_symmetry.space_group_name_H-M   'P 1'
#
loop_
_entity.id
_entity.type
_entity.pdbx_description
1 polymer ?
#
loop_
_entity_poly.entity_id
_entity_poly.type
_entity_poly.pdbx_seq_one_letter_code
_entity_poly.pdbx_strand_id
1 'polypeptide(L)'
;MEFFPADAPKTIENFVTLAKKGFYDGLTFHRVVPNFVVQGGCPKGDGTGGPGYTVKAEFNAQKHVRGAVAMARAQHPDSAGCQFYICYGPTPHLDGSYTVFGRVVAGMEHVDRIAQGDRMARVTILET
;
A
#
# COMPACT_ATOMS: atom_id res chain seq x y z
N MET A 1 7.42 8.78 -1.29
CA MET A 1 6.52 8.61 -0.12
C MET A 1 7.40 8.58 1.13
N GLU A 2 6.85 8.94 2.28
CA GLU A 2 7.51 8.81 3.59
C GLU A 2 6.85 7.69 4.39
N PHE A 3 7.63 7.04 5.25
CA PHE A 3 7.14 5.98 6.14
C PHE A 3 6.86 6.49 7.56
N PHE A 4 6.02 5.78 8.30
CA PHE A 4 5.73 6.02 9.72
C PHE A 4 6.36 4.92 10.61
N PRO A 5 7.68 4.94 10.83
CA PRO A 5 8.41 3.84 11.48
C PRO A 5 7.98 3.57 12.93
N ALA A 6 7.49 4.59 13.65
CA ALA A 6 6.98 4.42 15.00
C ALA A 6 5.62 3.70 15.05
N ASP A 7 4.82 3.79 13.97
CA ASP A 7 3.45 3.32 13.93
C ASP A 7 3.29 1.93 13.29
N ALA A 8 4.16 1.56 12.35
CA ALA A 8 4.06 0.31 11.59
C ALA A 8 5.43 -0.30 11.19
N PRO A 9 6.35 -0.52 12.16
CA PRO A 9 7.72 -0.94 11.85
C PRO A 9 7.81 -2.26 11.08
N LYS A 10 6.98 -3.27 11.40
CA LYS A 10 7.04 -4.57 10.71
C LYS A 10 6.42 -4.55 9.32
N THR A 11 5.39 -3.72 9.15
CA THR A 11 4.81 -3.46 7.83
C THR A 11 5.82 -2.77 6.91
N ILE A 12 6.52 -1.76 7.43
CA ILE A 12 7.56 -1.04 6.68
C ILE A 12 8.72 -1.97 6.34
N GLU A 13 9.21 -2.74 7.31
CA GLU A 13 10.27 -3.74 7.10
C GLU A 13 9.92 -4.71 5.96
N ASN A 14 8.68 -5.23 5.97
CA ASN A 14 8.18 -6.10 4.91
C ASN A 14 8.11 -5.39 3.54
N PHE A 15 7.51 -4.20 3.48
CA PHE A 15 7.37 -3.46 2.23
C PHE A 15 8.74 -3.11 1.63
N VAL A 16 9.66 -2.61 2.46
CA VAL A 16 11.04 -2.28 2.08
C VAL A 16 11.79 -3.52 1.59
N THR A 17 11.66 -4.65 2.29
CA THR A 17 12.30 -5.91 1.89
C THR A 17 11.81 -6.38 0.53
N LEU A 18 10.49 -6.34 0.28
CA LEU A 18 9.91 -6.71 -1.01
C LEU A 18 10.34 -5.75 -2.12
N ALA A 19 10.32 -4.43 -1.87
CA ALA A 19 10.77 -3.42 -2.83
C ALA A 19 12.26 -3.58 -3.18
N LYS A 20 13.14 -3.77 -2.19
CA LYS A 20 14.58 -4.00 -2.41
C LYS A 20 14.87 -5.28 -3.20
N LYS A 21 13.96 -6.27 -3.17
CA LYS A 21 14.03 -7.49 -3.99
C LYS A 21 13.43 -7.33 -5.39
N GLY A 22 12.95 -6.13 -5.76
CA GLY A 22 12.27 -5.89 -7.03
C GLY A 22 10.89 -6.55 -7.14
N PHE A 23 10.30 -6.98 -6.02
CA PHE A 23 9.04 -7.76 -6.02
C PHE A 23 7.87 -7.01 -6.68
N TYR A 24 7.83 -5.68 -6.51
CA TYR A 24 6.76 -4.85 -7.05
C TYR A 24 6.96 -4.46 -8.52
N ASP A 25 8.16 -4.69 -9.08
CA ASP A 25 8.50 -4.27 -10.43
C ASP A 25 7.65 -5.07 -11.44
N GLY A 26 6.93 -4.35 -12.30
CA GLY A 26 6.02 -4.91 -13.29
C GLY A 26 4.63 -5.27 -12.77
N LEU A 27 4.40 -5.25 -11.45
CA LEU A 27 3.07 -5.50 -10.87
C LEU A 27 2.10 -4.35 -11.16
N THR A 28 0.81 -4.67 -11.19
CA THR A 28 -0.23 -3.72 -11.58
C THR A 28 -0.96 -3.07 -10.40
N PHE A 29 -1.51 -1.90 -10.65
CA PHE A 29 -2.63 -1.36 -9.90
C PHE A 29 -3.93 -2.00 -10.40
N HIS A 30 -4.24 -3.18 -9.87
CA HIS A 30 -5.34 -4.02 -10.34
C HIS A 30 -6.73 -3.50 -9.94
N ARG A 31 -6.83 -2.63 -8.94
CA ARG A 31 -8.09 -2.06 -8.48
C ARG A 31 -7.95 -0.55 -8.30
N VAL A 32 -8.66 0.22 -9.12
CA VAL A 32 -8.77 1.67 -9.01
C VAL A 32 -10.21 2.03 -8.76
N VAL A 33 -10.50 2.66 -7.62
CA VAL A 33 -11.83 3.17 -7.30
C VAL A 33 -11.77 4.68 -7.21
N PRO A 34 -12.32 5.41 -8.20
CA PRO A 34 -12.31 6.87 -8.21
C PRO A 34 -12.83 7.45 -6.89
N ASN A 35 -12.15 8.49 -6.40
CA ASN A 35 -12.45 9.18 -5.14
C ASN A 35 -12.33 8.32 -3.86
N PHE A 36 -11.81 7.10 -3.96
CA PHE A 36 -11.58 6.22 -2.81
C PHE A 36 -10.09 5.88 -2.69
N VAL A 37 -9.65 4.83 -3.38
CA VAL A 37 -8.28 4.34 -3.31
C VAL A 37 -7.82 3.77 -4.65
N VAL A 38 -6.51 3.78 -4.87
CA VAL A 38 -5.84 2.96 -5.86
C VAL A 38 -5.04 1.86 -5.14
N GLN A 39 -5.26 0.61 -5.54
CA GLN A 39 -4.70 -0.57 -4.90
C GLN A 39 -3.84 -1.37 -5.89
N GLY A 40 -2.65 -1.76 -5.44
CA GLY A 40 -1.66 -2.48 -6.23
C GLY A 40 -0.88 -3.50 -5.42
N GLY A 41 0.19 -4.02 -6.03
CA GLY A 41 1.10 -4.97 -5.37
C GLY A 41 0.58 -6.41 -5.33
N CYS A 42 -0.36 -6.79 -6.20
CA CYS A 42 -0.82 -8.17 -6.31
C CYS A 42 -0.01 -8.92 -7.39
N PRO A 43 0.72 -9.99 -7.07
CA PRO A 43 1.51 -10.76 -8.05
C PRO A 43 0.70 -11.38 -9.17
N LYS A 44 -0.56 -11.73 -8.89
CA LYS A 44 -1.49 -12.29 -9.87
C LYS A 44 -2.27 -11.22 -10.64
N GLY A 45 -2.23 -9.97 -10.18
CA GLY A 45 -3.00 -8.88 -10.78
C GLY A 45 -4.52 -8.98 -10.64
N ASP A 46 -5.04 -9.92 -9.84
CA ASP A 46 -6.48 -10.18 -9.66
C ASP A 46 -6.97 -9.95 -8.22
N GLY A 47 -6.07 -9.48 -7.34
CA GLY A 47 -6.35 -9.25 -5.92
C GLY A 47 -6.19 -10.47 -5.01
N THR A 48 -5.92 -11.67 -5.55
CA THR A 48 -5.81 -12.92 -4.76
C THR A 48 -4.37 -13.37 -4.47
N GLY A 49 -3.38 -12.76 -5.13
CA GLY A 49 -1.96 -13.05 -4.94
C GLY A 49 -1.36 -12.42 -3.68
N GLY A 50 -0.30 -13.05 -3.17
CA GLY A 50 0.49 -12.59 -2.02
C GLY A 50 1.95 -13.04 -2.11
N PRO A 51 2.80 -12.66 -1.15
CA PRO A 51 4.24 -12.96 -1.19
C PRO A 51 4.59 -14.35 -0.62
N GLY A 52 3.57 -15.18 -0.31
CA GLY A 52 3.75 -16.50 0.31
C GLY A 52 3.72 -16.50 1.85
N TYR A 53 3.57 -15.34 2.47
CA TYR A 53 3.46 -15.15 3.92
C TYR A 53 2.60 -13.92 4.24
N THR A 54 2.26 -13.72 5.51
CA THR A 54 1.51 -12.56 5.99
C THR A 54 2.28 -11.77 7.05
N VAL A 55 1.86 -10.53 7.27
CA VAL A 55 2.34 -9.64 8.33
C VAL A 55 1.18 -9.36 9.29
N LYS A 56 1.47 -9.33 10.59
CA LYS A 56 0.48 -8.98 11.61
C LYS A 56 0.01 -7.53 11.45
N ALA A 57 -1.24 -7.28 11.78
CA ALA A 57 -1.79 -5.93 11.80
C ALA A 57 -1.06 -5.06 12.83
N GLU A 58 -0.74 -3.83 12.43
CA GLU A 58 -0.18 -2.76 13.26
C GLU A 58 -1.14 -1.57 13.20
N PHE A 59 -2.39 -1.80 13.61
CA PHE A 59 -3.40 -0.74 13.62
C PHE A 59 -2.93 0.41 14.50
N ASN A 60 -3.07 1.63 14.00
CA ASN A 60 -2.51 2.83 14.63
C ASN A 60 -3.45 4.04 14.46
N ALA A 61 -3.05 5.18 15.02
CA ALA A 61 -3.86 6.40 15.02
C ALA A 61 -3.80 7.19 13.71
N GLN A 62 -2.94 6.81 12.77
CA GLN A 62 -2.82 7.47 11.47
C GLN A 62 -4.14 7.35 10.71
N LYS A 63 -4.54 8.45 10.08
CA LYS A 63 -5.83 8.58 9.40
C LYS A 63 -5.66 8.30 7.92
N HIS A 64 -6.66 7.67 7.31
CA HIS A 64 -6.72 7.49 5.87
C HIS A 64 -7.14 8.80 5.20
N VAL A 65 -6.26 9.78 5.21
CA VAL A 65 -6.41 11.06 4.48
C VAL A 65 -5.85 10.93 3.06
N ARG A 66 -6.04 11.96 2.23
CA ARG A 66 -5.44 12.01 0.89
C ARG A 66 -3.94 11.72 0.94
N GLY A 67 -3.50 10.76 0.14
CA GLY A 67 -2.10 10.32 0.06
C GLY A 67 -1.68 9.31 1.12
N ALA A 68 -2.55 8.94 2.08
CA ALA A 68 -2.23 7.87 3.04
C ALA A 68 -2.00 6.55 2.30
N VAL A 69 -0.94 5.84 2.72
CA VAL A 69 -0.54 4.53 2.17
C VAL A 69 -0.75 3.48 3.24
N ALA A 70 -1.55 2.46 2.93
CA ALA A 70 -1.94 1.42 3.88
C ALA A 70 -1.92 0.03 3.25
N MET A 71 -1.77 -1.00 4.08
CA MET A 71 -1.78 -2.39 3.63
C MET A 71 -3.19 -2.89 3.36
N ALA A 72 -3.39 -3.51 2.21
CA ALA A 72 -4.60 -4.28 1.94
C ALA A 72 -4.52 -5.64 2.66
N ARG A 73 -5.68 -6.16 3.06
CA ARG A 73 -5.83 -7.46 3.72
C ARG A 73 -7.14 -8.12 3.33
N ALA A 74 -7.23 -9.43 3.53
CA ALA A 74 -8.48 -10.16 3.50
C ALA A 74 -9.27 -9.94 4.81
N GLN A 75 -10.29 -10.76 5.06
CA GLN A 75 -11.16 -10.61 6.23
C GLN A 75 -10.39 -10.69 7.56
N HIS A 76 -9.41 -11.58 7.67
CA HIS A 76 -8.60 -11.72 8.88
C HIS A 76 -7.66 -10.50 9.05
N PRO A 77 -7.59 -9.88 10.25
CA PRO A 77 -6.70 -8.74 10.49
C PRO A 77 -5.24 -8.97 10.06
N ASP A 78 -4.68 -10.13 10.43
CA ASP A 78 -3.28 -10.52 10.13
C ASP A 78 -3.08 -11.19 8.76
N SER A 79 -3.89 -10.84 7.76
CA SER A 79 -3.79 -11.40 6.40
C SER A 79 -3.13 -10.48 5.38
N ALA A 80 -2.63 -9.32 5.81
CA ALA A 80 -1.84 -8.44 4.95
C ALA A 80 -0.57 -9.16 4.48
N GLY A 81 -0.16 -8.92 3.24
CA GLY A 81 1.04 -9.55 2.66
C GLY A 81 1.89 -8.55 1.91
N CYS A 82 1.52 -8.27 0.67
CA CYS A 82 2.25 -7.34 -0.21
C CYS A 82 1.35 -6.29 -0.87
N GLN A 83 0.04 -6.50 -0.89
CA GLN A 83 -0.86 -5.54 -1.50
C GLN A 83 -1.00 -4.31 -0.62
N PHE A 84 -0.98 -3.14 -1.24
CA PHE A 84 -1.13 -1.85 -0.59
C PHE A 84 -2.07 -0.96 -1.39
N TYR A 85 -2.55 0.11 -0.77
CA TYR A 85 -3.35 1.12 -1.45
C TYR A 85 -2.96 2.53 -1.04
N ILE A 86 -3.26 3.49 -1.91
CA ILE A 86 -3.08 4.92 -1.71
C ILE A 86 -4.46 5.58 -1.76
N CYS A 87 -4.76 6.41 -0.77
CA CYS A 87 -6.05 7.09 -0.67
C CYS A 87 -6.11 8.33 -1.56
N TYR A 88 -7.16 8.46 -2.38
CA TYR A 88 -7.41 9.68 -3.17
C TYR A 88 -7.96 10.83 -2.32
N GLY A 89 -8.61 10.51 -1.21
CA GLY A 89 -9.22 11.45 -0.27
C GLY A 89 -9.41 10.82 1.11
N PRO A 90 -10.07 11.51 2.05
CA PRO A 90 -10.40 10.95 3.36
C PRO A 90 -11.32 9.72 3.28
N THR A 91 -10.94 8.63 3.96
CA THR A 91 -11.72 7.38 4.04
C THR A 91 -11.85 6.89 5.50
N PRO A 92 -12.57 7.63 6.37
CA PRO A 92 -12.55 7.41 7.82
C PRO A 92 -13.11 6.04 8.26
N HIS A 93 -13.91 5.37 7.42
CA HIS A 93 -14.41 4.03 7.68
C HIS A 93 -13.32 2.95 7.67
N LEU A 94 -12.09 3.26 7.21
CA LEU A 94 -10.94 2.37 7.28
C LEU A 94 -10.06 2.62 8.51
N ASP A 95 -10.23 3.75 9.20
CA ASP A 95 -9.39 4.15 10.32
C ASP A 95 -9.41 3.13 11.45
N GLY A 96 -8.24 2.81 12.00
CA GLY A 96 -8.07 1.81 13.06
C GLY A 96 -8.33 0.35 12.63
N SER A 97 -8.71 0.10 11.37
CA SER A 97 -9.04 -1.23 10.85
C SER A 97 -8.04 -1.75 9.80
N TYR A 98 -7.13 -0.87 9.37
CA TYR A 98 -6.06 -1.13 8.41
C TYR A 98 -4.77 -0.43 8.87
N THR A 99 -3.63 -1.06 8.59
CA THR A 99 -2.31 -0.50 8.92
C THR A 99 -1.93 0.57 7.91
N VAL A 100 -2.02 1.84 8.30
CA VAL A 100 -1.38 2.94 7.57
C VAL A 100 0.10 2.95 7.95
N PHE A 101 0.99 2.85 6.95
CA PHE A 101 2.43 2.74 7.18
C PHE A 101 3.24 3.86 6.53
N GLY A 102 2.58 4.76 5.81
CA GLY A 102 3.23 5.91 5.20
C GLY A 102 2.26 6.85 4.50
N ARG A 103 2.84 7.83 3.81
CA ARG A 103 2.10 8.82 3.01
C ARG A 103 2.87 9.25 1.76
N VAL A 104 2.14 9.54 0.70
CA VAL A 104 2.70 10.25 -0.47
C VAL A 104 2.95 11.70 -0.07
N VAL A 105 4.18 12.17 -0.27
CA VAL A 105 4.61 13.54 0.04
C VAL A 105 4.83 14.41 -1.19
N ALA A 106 5.04 13.77 -2.35
CA ALA A 106 5.19 14.40 -3.64
C ALA A 106 4.68 13.42 -4.72
N GLY A 107 4.19 13.95 -5.84
CA GLY A 107 3.72 13.14 -6.97
C GLY A 107 2.28 12.64 -6.85
N MET A 108 1.43 13.26 -6.03
CA MET A 108 0.01 12.87 -5.94
C MET A 108 -0.73 13.07 -7.26
N GLU A 109 -0.35 14.05 -8.07
CA GLU A 109 -0.86 14.27 -9.43
C GLU A 109 -0.56 13.10 -10.38
N HIS A 110 0.46 12.28 -10.10
CA HIS A 110 0.68 11.03 -10.81
C HIS A 110 -0.23 9.92 -10.30
N VAL A 111 -0.46 9.85 -8.98
CA VAL A 111 -1.40 8.89 -8.37
C VAL A 111 -2.82 9.12 -8.91
N ASP A 112 -3.24 10.38 -9.03
CA ASP A 112 -4.56 10.78 -9.56
C ASP A 112 -4.79 10.32 -11.02
N ARG A 113 -3.72 10.08 -11.78
CA ARG A 113 -3.79 9.64 -13.18
C ARG A 113 -3.67 8.13 -13.37
N ILE A 114 -3.44 7.36 -12.30
CA ILE A 114 -3.32 5.91 -12.41
C ILE A 114 -4.64 5.32 -12.89
N ALA A 115 -4.58 4.62 -14.02
CA ALA A 115 -5.67 3.82 -14.55
C ALA A 115 -5.58 2.37 -14.06
N GLN A 116 -6.72 1.68 -14.03
CA GLN A 116 -6.73 0.26 -13.68
C GLN A 116 -5.89 -0.54 -14.68
N GLY A 117 -4.96 -1.34 -14.17
CA GLY A 117 -4.03 -2.13 -14.97
C GLY A 117 -2.68 -1.45 -15.26
N ASP A 118 -2.51 -0.17 -14.90
CA ASP A 118 -1.22 0.49 -14.98
C ASP A 118 -0.16 -0.25 -14.16
N ARG A 119 1.08 -0.24 -14.66
CA ARG A 119 2.19 -1.02 -14.10
C ARG A 119 3.13 -0.15 -13.29
N MET A 120 3.56 -0.66 -12.14
CA MET A 120 4.70 -0.13 -11.42
C MET A 120 5.97 -0.49 -12.19
N ALA A 121 6.56 0.46 -12.89
CA ALA A 121 7.79 0.20 -13.64
C ALA A 121 8.95 -0.21 -12.72
N ARG A 122 9.07 0.48 -11.58
CA ARG A 122 10.06 0.18 -10.54
C ARG A 122 9.60 0.73 -9.19
N VAL A 123 9.89 0.02 -8.10
CA VAL A 123 9.77 0.54 -6.74
C VAL A 123 11.15 0.58 -6.09
N THR A 124 11.63 1.77 -5.73
CA THR A 124 12.95 1.98 -5.13
C THR A 124 12.82 2.61 -3.75
N ILE A 125 13.64 2.14 -2.82
CA ILE A 125 13.76 2.70 -1.47
C ILE A 125 14.95 3.65 -1.48
N LEU A 126 14.69 4.93 -1.21
CA LEU A 126 15.72 5.94 -1.02
C LEU A 126 16.04 6.00 0.47
N GLU A 127 17.32 5.82 0.80
CA GLU A 127 17.81 6.04 2.16
C GLU A 127 18.13 7.53 2.30
N THR A 128 17.52 8.17 3.29
CA THR A 128 17.77 9.57 3.67
C THR A 128 18.66 9.65 4.89
#